data_AF-A0A1H3Z7N2-F1
#
_entry.id   AF-A0A1H3Z7N2-F1
#
_cell.length_a   1.000
_cell.length_b   1.000
_cell.length_c   1.000
_cell.angle_alpha   90.00
_cell.angle_beta   90.00
_cell.angle_gamma   90.00
#
_symmetry.space_group_name_H-M   'P 1'
#
loop_
_entity.id
_entity.type
_entity.pdbx_description
1 polymer ?
#
loop_
_entity_poly.entity_id
_entity_poly.type
_entity_poly.pdbx_seq_one_letter_code
_entity_poly.pdbx_strand_id
1 'polypeptide(L)'
;MLSRDYIFFLAIPALRGFRGFLSEARQIYRQSQCRIFKIYLITNECNVIFAPSKATNRLSVNQKREIFIMKNVILSVGSEFPEFKKTAVVSIEKGKEFYELSSEELKASGKWMVMFWWPKDFTFVCPTEIAEFNKHAQDFADRDAILIGASTDSEFVHAAWRRDHEDLRNLQFPMLADTSKSLATELGILEANEKVAYRATYIVDPQGIVRWVSLYDLSVGRSVKEVLRVLDALQTDELCPCNWNKGEATLSA
;
A
#
# COMPACT_ATOMS: atom_id res chain seq x y z
N MET A 1 33.63 2.47 -28.29
CA MET A 1 34.97 2.06 -27.81
C MET A 1 34.76 1.29 -26.50
N LEU A 2 34.68 -0.03 -26.60
CA LEU A 2 34.47 -0.96 -25.47
C LEU A 2 35.81 -1.13 -24.75
N SER A 3 35.92 -0.68 -23.50
CA SER A 3 37.02 -1.06 -22.58
C SER A 3 36.39 -1.82 -21.41
N ARG A 4 36.39 -3.16 -21.47
CA ARG A 4 37.33 -4.03 -20.74
C ARG A 4 37.46 -3.58 -19.28
N ASP A 5 36.74 -4.26 -18.37
CA ASP A 5 37.13 -4.58 -16.98
C ASP A 5 35.94 -5.04 -16.10
N TYR A 6 35.07 -5.93 -16.62
CA TYR A 6 34.12 -6.66 -15.77
C TYR A 6 34.32 -8.16 -15.95
N ILE A 7 34.95 -8.80 -14.97
CA ILE A 7 34.93 -10.26 -14.86
C ILE A 7 33.66 -10.63 -14.11
N PHE A 8 32.68 -11.21 -14.82
CA PHE A 8 31.51 -11.84 -14.22
C PHE A 8 31.89 -13.27 -13.80
N PHE A 9 31.95 -13.54 -12.49
CA PHE A 9 31.95 -14.91 -11.99
C PHE A 9 30.54 -15.29 -11.55
N LEU A 10 29.83 -16.00 -12.43
CA LEU A 10 28.70 -16.84 -12.06
C LEU A 10 29.29 -18.17 -11.60
N ALA A 11 29.32 -18.41 -10.29
CA ALA A 11 29.64 -19.73 -9.76
C ALA A 11 28.67 -20.05 -8.63
N ILE A 12 27.75 -20.96 -8.92
CA ILE A 12 26.94 -21.70 -7.95
C ILE A 12 27.91 -22.57 -7.13
N PRO A 13 27.69 -22.72 -5.82
CA PRO A 13 27.93 -24.03 -5.23
C PRO A 13 26.81 -24.43 -4.28
N ALA A 14 25.92 -25.30 -4.79
CA ALA A 14 25.67 -26.52 -4.04
C ALA A 14 27.03 -27.20 -3.80
N LEU A 15 27.36 -27.52 -2.55
CA LEU A 15 28.46 -28.42 -2.11
C LEU A 15 29.80 -27.85 -1.62
N ARG A 16 30.05 -26.53 -1.51
CA ARG A 16 31.26 -26.05 -0.78
C ARG A 16 30.95 -24.88 0.16
N GLY A 17 31.20 -25.08 1.45
CA GLY A 17 30.88 -24.12 2.51
C GLY A 17 31.51 -22.73 2.32
N PHE A 18 30.80 -21.71 2.80
CA PHE A 18 31.05 -20.26 2.62
C PHE A 18 32.51 -19.81 2.83
N ARG A 19 33.25 -20.45 3.75
CA ARG A 19 34.65 -20.10 4.03
C ARG A 19 35.60 -20.42 2.88
N GLY A 20 35.39 -21.53 2.16
CA GLY A 20 36.25 -21.94 1.05
C GLY A 20 36.12 -21.01 -0.17
N PHE A 21 34.89 -20.57 -0.46
CA PHE A 21 34.61 -19.62 -1.53
C PHE A 21 35.31 -18.27 -1.33
N LEU A 22 35.30 -17.75 -0.10
CA LEU A 22 35.95 -16.47 0.21
C LEU A 22 37.48 -16.51 0.07
N SER A 23 38.13 -17.66 0.32
CA SER A 23 39.57 -17.80 0.10
C SER A 23 39.94 -17.78 -1.39
N GLU A 24 39.20 -18.50 -2.23
CA GLU A 24 39.44 -18.52 -3.69
C GLU A 24 39.16 -17.15 -4.33
N ALA A 25 38.05 -16.50 -3.96
CA ALA A 25 37.73 -15.17 -4.46
C ALA A 25 38.81 -14.12 -4.10
N ARG A 26 39.42 -14.22 -2.92
CA ARG A 26 40.54 -13.35 -2.50
C ARG A 26 41.82 -13.63 -3.29
N GLN A 27 42.09 -14.88 -3.63
CA GLN A 27 43.26 -15.25 -4.41
C GLN A 27 43.14 -14.72 -5.85
N ILE A 28 41.96 -14.84 -6.46
CA ILE A 28 41.65 -14.31 -7.79
C ILE A 28 41.73 -12.76 -7.82
N TYR A 29 41.23 -12.08 -6.78
CA TYR A 29 41.36 -10.62 -6.65
C TYR A 29 42.83 -10.16 -6.62
N ARG A 30 43.70 -10.87 -5.89
CA ARG A 30 45.13 -10.51 -5.80
C ARG A 30 45.86 -10.66 -7.13
N GLN A 31 45.45 -11.62 -7.97
CA GLN A 31 46.09 -11.87 -9.26
C GLN A 31 45.61 -10.94 -10.38
N SER A 32 44.39 -10.40 -10.29
CA SER A 32 43.74 -9.68 -11.41
C SER A 32 44.03 -8.19 -11.51
N GLN A 33 44.80 -7.57 -10.60
CA GLN A 33 45.14 -6.13 -10.58
C GLN A 33 43.92 -5.18 -10.78
N CYS A 34 42.70 -5.66 -10.53
CA CYS A 34 41.46 -4.90 -10.73
C CYS A 34 41.17 -3.97 -9.55
N ARG A 35 40.83 -2.70 -9.83
CA ARG A 35 40.55 -1.69 -8.80
C ARG A 35 39.20 -1.87 -8.09
N ILE A 36 38.23 -2.55 -8.72
CA ILE A 36 36.89 -2.76 -8.17
C ILE A 36 36.48 -4.21 -8.41
N PHE A 37 36.08 -4.91 -7.34
CA PHE A 37 35.57 -6.29 -7.42
C PHE A 37 34.19 -6.31 -6.76
N LYS A 38 33.14 -6.60 -7.53
CA LYS A 38 31.77 -6.82 -7.03
C LYS A 38 31.53 -8.32 -6.99
N ILE A 39 31.31 -8.87 -5.79
CA ILE A 39 30.92 -10.27 -5.60
C ILE A 39 29.40 -10.28 -5.45
N TYR A 40 28.72 -11.05 -6.29
CA TYR A 40 27.30 -11.35 -6.16
C TYR A 40 27.19 -12.76 -5.61
N LEU A 41 26.70 -12.89 -4.37
CA LEU A 41 26.32 -14.18 -3.81
C LEU A 41 24.84 -14.37 -4.10
N ILE A 42 24.50 -15.37 -4.91
CA ILE A 42 23.13 -15.82 -5.11
C ILE A 42 22.97 -17.06 -4.23
N THR A 43 22.30 -16.92 -3.09
CA THR A 43 21.83 -18.07 -2.31
C THR A 43 20.48 -18.55 -2.86
N ASN A 44 20.14 -19.83 -2.71
CA ASN A 44 18.87 -20.42 -3.16
C ASN A 44 17.61 -19.84 -2.49
N GLU A 45 17.78 -18.89 -1.57
CA GLU A 45 16.77 -17.89 -1.23
C GLU A 45 17.31 -16.55 -1.72
N CYS A 46 16.59 -15.89 -2.63
CA CYS A 46 17.00 -14.69 -3.39
C CYS A 46 17.43 -13.51 -2.49
N ASN A 47 18.66 -13.57 -1.98
CA ASN A 47 19.31 -12.50 -1.23
C ASN A 47 20.64 -12.19 -1.91
N VAL A 48 20.70 -11.03 -2.55
CA VAL A 48 21.94 -10.49 -3.12
C VAL A 48 22.66 -9.69 -2.03
N ILE A 49 23.77 -10.21 -1.52
CA ILE A 49 24.61 -9.49 -0.55
C ILE A 49 25.69 -8.69 -1.30
N PHE A 50 25.64 -7.37 -1.18
CA PHE A 50 26.71 -6.48 -1.65
C PHE A 50 27.77 -6.32 -0.56
N ALA A 51 29.01 -6.76 -0.82
CA ALA A 51 30.14 -6.49 0.06
C ALA A 51 31.12 -5.51 -0.61
N PRO A 52 31.27 -4.27 -0.13
CA PRO A 52 32.30 -3.38 -0.62
C PRO A 52 33.69 -3.83 -0.15
N SER A 53 34.61 -3.95 -1.10
CA SER A 53 36.02 -4.23 -0.87
C SER A 53 36.72 -2.96 -0.34
N LYS A 54 37.20 -3.04 0.91
CA LYS A 54 38.03 -2.06 1.65
C LYS A 54 37.30 -0.93 2.41
N ALA A 55 36.81 -1.26 3.61
CA ALA A 55 36.83 -0.38 4.80
C ALA A 55 36.44 -1.22 6.03
N THR A 56 37.33 -2.10 6.49
CA THR A 56 37.20 -2.73 7.81
C THR A 56 37.50 -1.69 8.90
N ASN A 57 36.58 -1.57 9.86
CA ASN A 57 36.59 -0.69 11.06
C ASN A 57 36.08 0.76 10.89
N ARG A 58 34.79 0.91 10.56
CA ARG A 58 33.81 1.82 11.22
C ARG A 58 32.52 1.78 10.42
N LEU A 59 31.64 0.84 10.75
CA LEU A 59 30.23 0.96 10.40
C LEU A 59 29.50 1.14 11.72
N SER A 60 28.93 2.33 11.92
CA SER A 60 28.06 2.58 13.06
C SER A 60 26.84 1.68 12.95
N VAL A 61 26.27 1.28 14.09
CA VAL A 61 25.07 0.42 14.18
C VAL A 61 23.91 0.96 13.34
N ASN A 62 23.92 2.27 13.01
CA ASN A 62 22.89 2.95 12.23
C ASN A 62 22.94 2.73 10.70
N GLN A 63 24.01 2.17 10.13
CA GLN A 63 24.07 1.86 8.69
C GLN A 63 23.66 0.42 8.33
N LYS A 64 23.22 -0.38 9.31
CA LYS A 64 22.73 -1.76 9.09
C LYS A 64 21.24 -1.85 8.71
N ARG A 65 20.52 -0.72 8.55
CA ARG A 65 19.07 -0.72 8.25
C ARG A 65 18.67 -0.46 6.81
N GLU A 66 19.60 -0.14 5.90
CA GLU A 66 19.26 0.15 4.50
C GLU A 66 19.87 -0.87 3.54
N ILE A 67 19.39 -2.11 3.67
CA ILE A 67 19.10 -2.94 2.50
C ILE A 67 17.61 -3.25 2.65
N PHE A 68 16.80 -2.21 2.59
CA PHE A 68 15.36 -2.36 2.45
C PHE A 68 15.14 -2.80 1.00
N ILE A 69 15.17 -4.11 0.77
CA ILE A 69 14.44 -4.64 -0.37
C ILE A 69 13.03 -4.13 -0.14
N MET A 70 12.59 -3.13 -0.93
CA MET A 70 11.20 -2.71 -1.03
C MET A 70 10.42 -3.93 -1.50
N LYS A 71 10.13 -4.86 -0.59
CA LYS A 71 9.10 -5.84 -0.80
C LYS A 71 7.82 -5.03 -0.75
N ASN A 72 7.07 -5.03 -1.84
CA ASN A 72 5.68 -4.56 -1.89
C ASN A 72 4.86 -5.44 -0.92
N VAL A 73 4.96 -5.15 0.37
CA VAL A 73 4.22 -5.81 1.42
C VAL A 73 2.99 -4.95 1.64
N ILE A 74 1.86 -5.44 1.15
CA ILE A 74 0.56 -4.81 1.40
C ILE A 74 0.25 -4.99 2.88
N LEU A 75 -0.21 -3.92 3.53
CA LEU A 75 -0.71 -4.00 4.90
C LEU A 75 -1.88 -4.99 4.94
N SER A 76 -1.72 -6.07 5.72
CA SER A 76 -2.66 -7.20 5.74
C SER A 76 -3.61 -7.15 6.93
N VAL A 77 -4.59 -8.05 6.92
CA VAL A 77 -5.55 -8.29 8.00
C VAL A 77 -4.84 -8.60 9.32
N GLY A 78 -5.34 -8.02 10.42
CA GLY A 78 -4.79 -8.15 11.77
C GLY A 78 -3.75 -7.09 12.13
N SER A 79 -3.28 -6.28 11.18
CA SER A 79 -2.38 -5.16 11.44
C SER A 79 -3.16 -3.92 11.90
N GLU A 80 -2.51 -3.08 12.72
CA GLU A 80 -3.02 -1.73 13.01
C GLU A 80 -2.94 -0.84 11.76
N PHE A 81 -3.98 -0.07 11.49
CA PHE A 81 -3.99 0.88 10.37
C PHE A 81 -3.06 2.06 10.68
N PRO A 82 -2.24 2.52 9.72
CA PRO A 82 -1.24 3.56 9.97
C PRO A 82 -1.83 4.86 10.50
N GLU A 83 -1.06 5.53 11.35
CA GLU A 83 -1.40 6.88 11.75
C GLU A 83 -1.23 7.84 10.56
N PHE A 84 -2.20 8.72 10.38
CA PHE A 84 -2.11 9.76 9.35
C PHE A 84 -2.80 11.03 9.78
N LYS A 85 -2.37 12.12 9.16
CA LYS A 85 -3.01 13.43 9.23
C LYS A 85 -2.85 14.11 7.87
N LYS A 86 -3.95 14.28 7.15
CA LYS A 86 -3.97 14.62 5.71
C LYS A 86 -5.13 15.54 5.39
N THR A 87 -4.93 16.43 4.42
CA THR A 87 -6.01 17.27 3.90
C THR A 87 -6.97 16.41 3.09
N ALA A 88 -8.27 16.62 3.28
CA ALA A 88 -9.33 16.00 2.52
C ALA A 88 -10.32 17.05 2.01
N VAL A 89 -10.93 16.78 0.85
CA VAL A 89 -11.98 17.63 0.29
C VAL A 89 -13.34 17.14 0.75
N VAL A 90 -14.04 17.97 1.52
CA VAL A 90 -15.36 17.67 2.10
C VAL A 90 -16.50 18.43 1.42
N SER A 91 -16.24 19.59 0.84
CA SER A 91 -17.25 20.42 0.17
C SER A 91 -16.74 21.07 -1.12
N ILE A 92 -17.66 21.55 -1.94
CA ILE A 92 -17.37 22.46 -3.06
C ILE A 92 -17.62 23.93 -2.70
N GLU A 93 -18.21 24.21 -1.54
CA GLU A 93 -18.45 25.57 -1.06
C GLU A 93 -17.13 26.30 -0.80
N LYS A 94 -17.00 27.49 -1.39
CA LYS A 94 -15.81 28.31 -1.25
C LYS A 94 -15.53 28.67 0.21
N GLY A 95 -14.34 28.33 0.69
CA GLY A 95 -13.89 28.52 2.07
C GLY A 95 -14.21 27.36 3.01
N LYS A 96 -14.88 26.30 2.53
CA LYS A 96 -15.20 25.09 3.31
C LYS A 96 -14.77 23.80 2.59
N GLU A 97 -13.95 23.92 1.55
CA GLU A 97 -13.59 22.78 0.73
C GLU A 97 -12.73 21.77 1.49
N PHE A 98 -11.82 22.26 2.31
CA PHE A 98 -10.74 21.47 2.91
C PHE A 98 -10.98 21.22 4.39
N TYR A 99 -10.73 19.98 4.79
CA TYR A 99 -10.73 19.53 6.18
C TYR A 99 -9.46 18.72 6.45
N GLU A 100 -8.90 18.86 7.65
CA GLU A 100 -7.73 18.07 8.05
C GLU A 100 -8.19 16.79 8.74
N LEU A 101 -8.16 15.68 8.00
CA LEU A 101 -8.60 14.37 8.46
C LEU A 101 -7.44 13.60 9.11
N SER A 102 -7.67 13.00 10.26
CA SER A 102 -6.70 12.24 11.03
C SER A 102 -7.18 10.83 11.36
N SER A 103 -6.24 9.89 11.50
CA SER A 103 -6.57 8.55 12.00
C SER A 103 -7.05 8.58 13.45
N GLU A 104 -6.58 9.53 14.27
CA GLU A 104 -6.93 9.66 15.68
C GLU A 104 -8.41 9.99 15.87
N GLU A 105 -8.95 10.98 15.14
CA GLU A 105 -10.39 11.31 15.24
C GLU A 105 -11.27 10.17 14.73
N LEU A 106 -10.83 9.44 13.71
CA LEU A 106 -11.54 8.28 13.18
C LEU A 106 -11.60 7.16 14.20
N LYS A 107 -10.48 6.87 14.88
CA LYS A 107 -10.42 5.92 15.99
C LYS A 107 -11.29 6.37 17.18
N ALA A 108 -11.23 7.66 17.52
CA ALA A 108 -12.03 8.24 18.61
C ALA A 108 -13.55 8.22 18.35
N SER A 109 -13.96 8.17 17.08
CA SER A 109 -15.38 8.05 16.71
C SER A 109 -16.01 6.73 17.16
N GLY A 110 -15.20 5.69 17.42
CA GLY A 110 -15.66 4.34 17.75
C GLY A 110 -16.42 3.64 16.62
N LYS A 111 -16.32 4.16 15.39
CA LYS A 111 -16.99 3.63 14.20
C LYS A 111 -16.03 2.78 13.37
N TRP A 112 -16.60 1.93 12.52
CA TRP A 112 -15.83 1.26 11.47
C TRP A 112 -15.34 2.30 10.46
N MET A 113 -14.22 2.03 9.79
CA MET A 113 -13.73 2.84 8.69
C MET A 113 -13.65 2.01 7.41
N VAL A 114 -14.22 2.53 6.33
CA VAL A 114 -14.08 2.00 4.97
C VAL A 114 -13.30 3.02 4.15
N MET A 115 -12.05 2.72 3.84
CA MET A 115 -11.19 3.59 3.04
C MET A 115 -10.91 2.95 1.67
N PHE A 116 -11.37 3.58 0.59
CA PHE A 116 -11.17 3.10 -0.77
C PHE A 116 -10.28 4.05 -1.57
N TRP A 117 -9.33 3.46 -2.30
CA TRP A 117 -8.27 4.17 -3.02
C TRP A 117 -8.48 4.12 -4.52
N TRP A 118 -8.13 5.17 -5.26
CA TRP A 118 -8.08 5.13 -6.72
C TRP A 118 -6.75 5.68 -7.27
N PRO A 119 -6.39 5.34 -8.52
CA PRO A 119 -5.09 5.71 -9.07
C PRO A 119 -4.91 7.19 -9.35
N LYS A 120 -5.87 7.80 -10.07
CA LYS A 120 -5.80 9.19 -10.54
C LYS A 120 -7.19 9.79 -10.74
N ASP A 121 -7.32 11.06 -10.39
CA ASP A 121 -8.42 11.93 -10.78
C ASP A 121 -8.47 12.18 -12.30
N PHE A 122 -9.63 12.63 -12.81
CA PHE A 122 -9.87 12.90 -14.23
C PHE A 122 -9.58 11.72 -15.17
N THR A 123 -9.80 10.50 -14.70
CA THR A 123 -9.71 9.26 -15.50
C THR A 123 -11.08 8.61 -15.69
N PHE A 124 -11.15 7.51 -16.46
CA PHE A 124 -12.42 6.95 -16.94
C PHE A 124 -13.13 5.99 -15.96
N VAL A 125 -12.38 5.14 -15.25
CA VAL A 125 -12.98 4.13 -14.35
C VAL A 125 -13.25 4.70 -12.96
N CYS A 126 -12.33 5.52 -12.45
CA CYS A 126 -12.41 6.09 -11.09
C CYS A 126 -13.73 6.84 -10.78
N PRO A 127 -14.29 7.70 -11.66
CA PRO A 127 -15.53 8.41 -11.33
C PRO A 127 -16.71 7.46 -11.19
N THR A 128 -16.72 6.34 -11.92
CA THR A 128 -17.78 5.33 -11.79
C THR A 128 -17.77 4.66 -10.41
N GLU A 129 -16.58 4.36 -9.88
CA GLU A 129 -16.45 3.77 -8.53
C GLU A 129 -16.81 4.78 -7.45
N ILE A 130 -16.27 6.01 -7.52
CA ILE A 130 -16.52 7.06 -6.53
C ILE A 130 -18.02 7.40 -6.48
N ALA A 131 -18.67 7.53 -7.63
CA ALA A 131 -20.12 7.77 -7.70
C ALA A 131 -20.93 6.59 -7.13
N GLU A 132 -20.53 5.34 -7.39
CA GLU A 132 -21.22 4.17 -6.86
C GLU A 132 -21.08 4.06 -5.34
N PHE A 133 -19.89 4.32 -4.79
CA PHE A 133 -19.71 4.44 -3.34
C PHE A 133 -20.58 5.56 -2.76
N ASN A 134 -20.77 6.67 -3.48
CA ASN A 134 -21.61 7.77 -3.03
C ASN A 134 -23.09 7.42 -2.97
N LYS A 135 -23.60 6.66 -3.95
CA LYS A 135 -24.99 6.17 -3.92
C LYS A 135 -25.27 5.29 -2.70
N HIS A 136 -24.24 4.57 -2.24
CA HIS A 136 -24.29 3.69 -1.09
C HIS A 136 -23.75 4.33 0.21
N ALA A 137 -23.47 5.64 0.23
CA ALA A 137 -22.89 6.30 1.40
C ALA A 137 -23.78 6.14 2.66
N GLN A 138 -25.09 6.19 2.49
CA GLN A 138 -26.04 5.96 3.58
C GLN A 138 -26.00 4.50 4.08
N ASP A 139 -25.80 3.52 3.21
CA ASP A 139 -25.69 2.12 3.62
C ASP A 139 -24.48 1.88 4.54
N PHE A 140 -23.38 2.61 4.33
CA PHE A 140 -22.23 2.59 5.25
C PHE A 140 -22.55 3.29 6.56
N ALA A 141 -23.22 4.45 6.50
CA ALA A 141 -23.62 5.18 7.70
C ALA A 141 -24.58 4.37 8.60
N ASP A 142 -25.52 3.64 8.00
CA ASP A 142 -26.47 2.75 8.70
C ASP A 142 -25.79 1.55 9.39
N ARG A 143 -24.52 1.29 9.05
CA ARG A 143 -23.66 0.25 9.64
C ARG A 143 -22.61 0.84 10.59
N ASP A 144 -22.80 2.07 11.04
CA ASP A 144 -21.80 2.80 11.85
C ASP A 144 -20.40 2.75 11.22
N ALA A 145 -20.33 2.92 9.91
CA ALA A 145 -19.08 2.95 9.15
C ALA A 145 -18.86 4.31 8.48
N ILE A 146 -17.67 4.88 8.70
CA ILE A 146 -17.20 6.10 8.05
C ILE A 146 -16.57 5.72 6.72
N LEU A 147 -17.17 6.20 5.63
CA LEU A 147 -16.64 6.03 4.28
C LEU A 147 -15.65 7.15 3.96
N ILE A 148 -14.48 6.81 3.40
CA ILE A 148 -13.44 7.76 2.99
C ILE A 148 -12.90 7.33 1.63
N GLY A 149 -12.83 8.28 0.70
CA GLY A 149 -12.12 8.11 -0.56
C GLY A 149 -10.69 8.65 -0.46
N ALA A 150 -9.71 8.02 -1.09
CA ALA A 150 -8.33 8.50 -1.10
C ALA A 150 -7.60 8.32 -2.44
N SER A 151 -6.66 9.21 -2.73
CA SER A 151 -5.72 9.04 -3.83
C SER A 151 -4.39 9.75 -3.54
N THR A 152 -3.45 9.68 -4.48
CA THR A 152 -2.18 10.43 -4.41
C THR A 152 -2.24 11.83 -5.04
N ASP A 153 -3.40 12.24 -5.55
CA ASP A 153 -3.60 13.60 -6.08
C ASP A 153 -3.63 14.65 -4.95
N SER A 154 -3.64 15.93 -5.32
CA SER A 154 -3.76 17.02 -4.34
C SER A 154 -5.21 17.37 -4.06
N GLU A 155 -5.44 17.99 -2.91
CA GLU A 155 -6.73 18.51 -2.48
C GLU A 155 -7.31 19.50 -3.50
N PHE A 156 -6.46 20.27 -4.19
CA PHE A 156 -6.90 21.19 -5.23
C PHE A 156 -7.41 20.46 -6.48
N VAL A 157 -6.78 19.34 -6.84
CA VAL A 157 -7.23 18.50 -7.96
C VAL A 157 -8.57 17.85 -7.61
N HIS A 158 -8.72 17.31 -6.41
CA HIS A 158 -9.99 16.79 -5.90
C HIS A 158 -11.10 17.85 -5.92
N ALA A 159 -10.84 19.06 -5.42
CA ALA A 159 -11.81 20.15 -5.42
C ALA A 159 -12.19 20.60 -6.83
N ALA A 160 -11.22 20.65 -7.76
CA ALA A 160 -11.48 20.95 -9.16
C ALA A 160 -12.35 19.85 -9.79
N TRP A 161 -12.06 18.58 -9.53
CA TRP A 161 -12.78 17.46 -10.12
C TRP A 161 -14.24 17.37 -9.63
N ARG A 162 -14.47 17.59 -8.33
CA ARG A 162 -15.83 17.69 -7.78
C ARG A 162 -16.64 18.84 -8.38
N ARG A 163 -15.99 19.95 -8.77
CA ARG A 163 -16.67 21.07 -9.42
C ARG A 163 -17.01 20.77 -10.88
N ASP A 164 -16.13 20.07 -11.58
CA ASP A 164 -16.23 19.78 -13.01
C ASP A 164 -17.18 18.59 -13.31
N HIS A 165 -17.12 17.53 -12.51
CA HIS A 165 -17.87 16.30 -12.74
C HIS A 165 -19.18 16.24 -11.93
N GLU A 166 -20.33 16.11 -12.61
CA GLU A 166 -21.65 16.19 -11.97
C GLU A 166 -21.86 15.14 -10.87
N ASP A 167 -21.50 13.88 -11.12
CA ASP A 167 -21.65 12.78 -10.16
C ASP A 167 -20.77 12.93 -8.90
N LEU A 168 -19.73 13.77 -8.94
CA LEU A 168 -18.78 13.98 -7.84
C LEU A 168 -19.06 15.26 -7.06
N ARG A 169 -20.04 16.05 -7.48
CA ARG A 169 -20.34 17.35 -6.86
C ARG A 169 -20.83 17.19 -5.43
N ASN A 170 -21.72 16.23 -5.23
CA ASN A 170 -22.45 16.00 -3.98
C ASN A 170 -21.97 14.73 -3.24
N LEU A 171 -20.65 14.51 -3.19
CA LEU A 171 -20.09 13.40 -2.41
C LEU A 171 -20.38 13.59 -0.92
N GLN A 172 -20.85 12.52 -0.27
CA GLN A 172 -21.17 12.48 1.15
C GLN A 172 -20.00 12.00 2.03
N PHE A 173 -18.84 11.76 1.42
CA PHE A 173 -17.62 11.35 2.11
C PHE A 173 -16.45 12.25 1.72
N PRO A 174 -15.42 12.37 2.59
CA PRO A 174 -14.19 13.09 2.29
C PRO A 174 -13.36 12.40 1.21
N MET A 175 -12.74 13.21 0.33
CA MET A 175 -11.67 12.76 -0.59
C MET A 175 -10.30 13.17 -0.03
N LEU A 176 -9.60 12.23 0.60
CA LEU A 176 -8.28 12.41 1.19
C LEU A 176 -7.19 12.51 0.12
N ALA A 177 -6.37 13.56 0.22
CA ALA A 177 -5.23 13.81 -0.65
C ALA A 177 -3.93 13.32 0.00
N ASP A 178 -3.39 12.19 -0.46
CA ASP A 178 -2.06 11.70 -0.06
C ASP A 178 -0.97 12.20 -1.01
N THR A 179 -0.83 13.52 -1.14
CA THR A 179 0.12 14.15 -2.08
C THR A 179 1.57 13.74 -1.82
N SER A 180 1.94 13.49 -0.55
CA SER A 180 3.27 13.00 -0.17
C SER A 180 3.47 11.51 -0.47
N LYS A 181 2.42 10.78 -0.84
CA LYS A 181 2.40 9.34 -1.10
C LYS A 181 2.83 8.48 0.10
N SER A 182 2.88 9.06 1.29
CA SER A 182 3.45 8.40 2.46
C SER A 182 2.51 7.32 2.97
N LEU A 183 1.20 7.60 3.01
CA LEU A 183 0.21 6.64 3.46
C LEU A 183 0.06 5.50 2.45
N ALA A 184 -0.02 5.81 1.15
CA ALA A 184 -0.06 4.79 0.10
C ALA A 184 1.19 3.90 0.09
N THR A 185 2.37 4.46 0.43
CA THR A 185 3.61 3.69 0.58
C THR A 185 3.56 2.76 1.79
N GLU A 186 3.09 3.26 2.94
CA GLU A 186 3.01 2.48 4.18
C GLU A 186 1.96 1.37 4.11
N LEU A 187 0.86 1.61 3.40
CA LEU A 187 -0.14 0.58 3.06
C LEU A 187 0.38 -0.46 2.05
N GLY A 188 1.49 -0.18 1.37
CA GLY A 188 2.05 -1.06 0.34
C GLY A 188 1.23 -1.11 -0.95
N ILE A 189 0.43 -0.07 -1.23
CA ILE A 189 -0.49 -0.01 -2.38
C ILE A 189 -0.01 0.93 -3.49
N LEU A 190 1.21 1.47 -3.38
CA LEU A 190 1.77 2.36 -4.39
C LEU A 190 2.37 1.57 -5.56
N GLU A 191 1.87 1.82 -6.77
CA GLU A 191 2.40 1.24 -8.00
C GLU A 191 3.85 1.72 -8.23
N ALA A 192 4.70 0.80 -8.67
CA ALA A 192 6.16 0.98 -8.64
C ALA A 192 6.66 2.06 -9.61
N ASN A 193 6.00 2.24 -10.76
CA ASN A 193 6.46 3.07 -11.86
C ASN A 193 5.86 4.47 -11.82
N GLU A 194 4.53 4.58 -11.93
CA GLU A 194 3.81 5.84 -11.97
C GLU A 194 3.59 6.46 -10.59
N LYS A 195 3.83 5.69 -9.52
CA LYS A 195 3.64 6.14 -8.12
C LYS A 195 2.22 6.62 -7.86
N VAL A 196 1.25 5.87 -8.37
CA VAL A 196 -0.18 6.00 -8.11
C VAL A 196 -0.64 4.88 -7.17
N ALA A 197 -1.74 5.08 -6.46
CA ALA A 197 -2.31 4.00 -5.66
C ALA A 197 -2.97 2.95 -6.58
N TYR A 198 -2.82 1.67 -6.26
CA TYR A 198 -3.70 0.63 -6.77
C TYR A 198 -5.14 0.85 -6.29
N ARG A 199 -6.10 0.15 -6.92
CA ARG A 199 -7.49 0.13 -6.47
C ARG A 199 -7.61 -0.74 -5.24
N ALA A 200 -7.33 -0.16 -4.08
CA ALA A 200 -7.38 -0.83 -2.79
C ALA A 200 -8.63 -0.42 -2.00
N THR A 201 -9.17 -1.31 -1.18
CA THR A 201 -10.21 -0.98 -0.20
C THR A 201 -9.85 -1.63 1.12
N TYR A 202 -9.88 -0.86 2.20
CA TYR A 202 -9.62 -1.30 3.56
C TYR A 202 -10.91 -1.18 4.38
N ILE A 203 -11.25 -2.22 5.12
CA ILE A 203 -12.22 -2.16 6.22
C ILE A 203 -11.43 -2.30 7.52
N VAL A 204 -11.58 -1.29 8.39
CA VAL A 204 -10.89 -1.19 9.67
C VAL A 204 -11.93 -1.11 10.78
N ASP A 205 -11.72 -1.88 11.83
CA ASP A 205 -12.63 -1.92 12.98
C ASP A 205 -12.49 -0.68 13.89
N PRO A 206 -13.40 -0.49 14.87
CA PRO A 206 -13.30 0.62 15.82
C PRO A 206 -12.02 0.66 16.67
N GLN A 207 -11.29 -0.46 16.76
CA GLN A 207 -10.01 -0.53 17.47
C GLN A 207 -8.82 -0.10 16.59
N GLY A 208 -9.06 0.21 15.32
CA GLY A 208 -8.04 0.59 14.35
C GLY A 208 -7.35 -0.61 13.70
N ILE A 209 -7.91 -1.82 13.77
CA ILE A 209 -7.33 -3.03 13.20
C ILE A 209 -7.94 -3.31 11.84
N VAL A 210 -7.09 -3.60 10.86
CA VAL A 210 -7.50 -3.99 9.51
C VAL A 210 -8.18 -5.35 9.56
N ARG A 211 -9.45 -5.41 9.14
CA ARG A 211 -10.25 -6.64 9.09
C ARG A 211 -10.42 -7.19 7.68
N TRP A 212 -10.31 -6.34 6.68
CA TRP A 212 -10.37 -6.76 5.29
C TRP A 212 -9.60 -5.82 4.39
N VAL A 213 -8.97 -6.40 3.37
CA VAL A 213 -8.26 -5.69 2.30
C VAL A 213 -8.63 -6.33 0.98
N SER A 214 -9.07 -5.53 0.03
CA SER A 214 -9.23 -5.92 -1.36
C SER A 214 -8.28 -5.10 -2.23
N LEU A 215 -7.60 -5.73 -3.18
CA LEU A 215 -6.68 -5.07 -4.09
C LEU A 215 -6.98 -5.50 -5.52
N TYR A 216 -7.11 -4.52 -6.40
CA TYR A 216 -7.37 -4.73 -7.83
C TYR A 216 -6.29 -4.06 -8.66
N ASP A 217 -6.00 -4.66 -9.80
CA ASP A 217 -5.20 -4.01 -10.84
C ASP A 217 -5.90 -2.75 -11.36
N LEU A 218 -5.14 -1.83 -11.96
CA LEU A 218 -5.61 -0.51 -12.38
C LEU A 218 -6.79 -0.57 -13.38
N SER A 219 -6.89 -1.68 -14.13
CA SER A 219 -7.89 -1.91 -15.17
C SER A 219 -9.21 -2.50 -14.68
N VAL A 220 -9.30 -2.98 -13.43
CA VAL A 220 -10.47 -3.72 -12.93
C VAL A 220 -11.23 -2.89 -11.89
N GLY A 221 -12.49 -2.59 -12.16
CA GLY A 221 -13.38 -1.91 -11.21
C GLY A 221 -13.82 -2.82 -10.05
N ARG A 222 -14.08 -2.20 -8.90
CA ARG A 222 -14.56 -2.85 -7.68
C ARG A 222 -16.07 -3.04 -7.64
N SER A 223 -16.52 -3.90 -6.74
CA SER A 223 -17.94 -4.08 -6.40
C SER A 223 -18.22 -3.52 -5.01
N VAL A 224 -19.00 -2.43 -4.93
CA VAL A 224 -19.43 -1.82 -3.65
C VAL A 224 -20.29 -2.79 -2.84
N LYS A 225 -21.09 -3.63 -3.52
CA LYS A 225 -21.92 -4.65 -2.87
C LYS A 225 -21.08 -5.67 -2.09
N GLU A 226 -19.91 -6.03 -2.61
CA GLU A 226 -19.01 -6.94 -1.89
C GLU A 226 -18.41 -6.27 -0.65
N VAL A 227 -18.05 -4.99 -0.74
CA VAL A 227 -17.59 -4.22 0.44
C VAL A 227 -18.67 -4.20 1.53
N LEU A 228 -19.92 -3.92 1.17
CA LEU A 228 -21.05 -3.93 2.10
C LEU A 228 -21.32 -5.33 2.69
N ARG A 229 -21.28 -6.37 1.85
CA ARG A 229 -21.47 -7.77 2.28
C ARG A 229 -20.41 -8.20 3.29
N VAL A 230 -19.15 -7.87 3.03
CA VAL A 230 -18.03 -8.17 3.94
C VAL A 230 -18.16 -7.35 5.23
N LEU A 231 -18.51 -6.07 5.13
CA LEU A 231 -18.76 -5.24 6.31
C LEU A 231 -19.88 -5.82 7.19
N ASP A 232 -21.01 -6.22 6.61
CA ASP A 232 -22.10 -6.88 7.32
C ASP A 232 -21.60 -8.15 8.02
N ALA A 233 -20.83 -9.00 7.32
CA ALA A 233 -20.31 -10.24 7.87
C ALA A 233 -19.36 -9.98 9.06
N LEU A 234 -18.45 -9.01 8.92
CA LEU A 234 -17.49 -8.62 9.96
C LEU A 234 -18.16 -8.08 11.22
N GLN A 235 -19.38 -7.51 11.11
CA GLN A 235 -20.14 -6.96 12.22
C GLN A 235 -21.04 -7.98 12.92
N THR A 236 -21.22 -9.19 12.38
CA THR A 236 -22.08 -10.21 12.99
C THR A 236 -21.45 -10.92 14.19
N ASP A 237 -20.11 -10.92 14.31
CA ASP A 237 -19.34 -11.76 15.23
C ASP A 237 -19.60 -13.28 15.12
N GLU A 238 -20.33 -13.73 14.09
CA GLU A 238 -20.73 -15.12 13.85
C GLU A 238 -19.96 -15.75 12.67
N LEU A 239 -20.00 -17.09 12.58
CA LEU A 239 -19.38 -17.83 11.48
C LEU A 239 -20.26 -17.74 10.22
N CYS A 240 -19.92 -16.80 9.34
CA CYS A 240 -20.59 -16.61 8.05
C CYS A 240 -20.11 -17.65 7.01
N PRO A 241 -21.00 -18.48 6.41
CA PRO A 241 -20.63 -19.41 5.35
C PRO A 241 -20.21 -18.70 4.04
N CYS A 242 -19.71 -19.48 3.09
CA CYS A 242 -19.38 -18.97 1.75
C CYS A 242 -20.60 -18.33 1.07
N ASN A 243 -20.40 -17.17 0.42
CA ASN A 243 -21.44 -16.36 -0.22
C ASN A 243 -22.52 -15.81 0.71
N TRP A 244 -22.30 -15.82 2.03
CA TRP A 244 -23.27 -15.31 3.00
C TRP A 244 -23.64 -13.85 2.75
N ASN A 245 -24.93 -13.55 2.88
CA ASN A 245 -25.51 -12.20 2.92
C ASN A 245 -26.28 -11.97 4.22
N LYS A 246 -26.42 -10.70 4.60
CA LYS A 246 -27.16 -10.29 5.79
C LYS A 246 -28.58 -10.88 5.80
N GLY A 247 -28.91 -11.57 6.91
CA GLY A 247 -30.19 -12.25 7.11
C GLY A 247 -30.19 -13.75 6.76
N GLU A 248 -29.12 -14.26 6.15
CA GLU A 248 -28.95 -15.70 5.93
C GLU A 248 -28.41 -16.39 7.19
N ALA A 249 -28.64 -17.71 7.27
CA ALA A 249 -28.21 -18.52 8.40
C ALA A 249 -26.67 -18.56 8.54
N THR A 250 -26.20 -18.44 9.78
CA THR A 250 -24.80 -18.60 10.17
C THR A 250 -24.52 -20.02 10.67
N LEU A 251 -23.24 -20.36 10.82
CA LEU A 251 -22.81 -21.67 11.32
C LEU A 251 -22.62 -21.61 12.84
N SER A 252 -23.06 -22.66 13.54
CA SER A 252 -22.71 -22.88 14.94
C SER A 252 -21.43 -23.71 15.03
N ALA A 253 -20.49 -23.30 15.88
CA ALA A 253 -19.25 -24.03 16.17
C ALA A 253 -19.46 -25.22 17.10
#